data_AF-A0A951DHT6-F1
#
_entry.id   AF-A0A951DHT6-F1
#
_cell.length_a   1.000
_cell.length_b   1.000
_cell.length_c   1.000
_cell.angle_alpha   90.00
_cell.angle_beta   90.00
_cell.angle_gamma   90.00
#
_symmetry.space_group_name_H-M   'P 1'
#
loop_
_entity.id
_entity.type
_entity.pdbx_description
1 polymer ?
#
loop_
_entity_poly.entity_id
_entity_poly.type
_entity_poly.pdbx_seq_one_letter_code
_entity_poly.pdbx_strand_id
1 'polypeptide(L)' 'VVRGGLGISIRSTPRGIMSGRDARKEKVGGEVLCFVW' A
#
# COMPACT_ATOMS: atom_id res chain seq x y z
N VAL A 1 -9.99 -1.10 -2.30
CA VAL A 1 -9.71 -0.59 -0.93
C VAL A 1 -9.76 -1.78 0.00
N VAL A 2 -8.83 -1.94 0.95
CA VAL A 2 -8.82 -3.09 1.85
C VAL A 2 -9.99 -2.97 2.83
N ARG A 3 -10.83 -4.01 2.95
CA ARG A 3 -12.03 -4.09 3.83
C ARG A 3 -12.81 -2.77 3.96
N GLY A 4 -13.37 -2.27 2.85
CA GLY A 4 -14.21 -1.05 2.88
C GLY A 4 -13.48 0.26 3.20
N GLY A 5 -12.14 0.26 3.21
CA GLY A 5 -11.33 1.45 3.52
C GLY A 5 -10.74 1.48 4.93
N LEU A 6 -11.05 0.48 5.76
CA LEU A 6 -10.56 0.37 7.14
C LEU A 6 -9.21 -0.37 7.23
N GLY A 7 -8.86 -1.18 6.23
CA GLY A 7 -7.57 -1.90 6.22
C GLY A 7 -6.43 -1.11 5.55
N ILE A 8 -5.21 -1.47 5.90
CA ILE A 8 -3.97 -0.92 5.33
C ILE A 8 -3.26 -2.03 4.56
N SER A 9 -2.93 -1.78 3.28
CA SER A 9 -1.99 -2.63 2.54
C SER A 9 -0.59 -2.06 2.66
N ILE A 10 0.40 -2.86 3.06
CA ILE A 10 1.81 -2.46 3.05
C ILE A 10 2.45 -2.98 1.76
N ARG A 11 3.21 -2.14 1.08
CA ARG A 11 3.79 -2.46 -0.24
C ARG A 11 5.26 -2.09 -0.31
N SER A 12 6.05 -2.95 -0.93
CA SER A 12 7.42 -2.64 -1.35
C SER A 12 7.39 -1.91 -2.68
N THR A 13 7.95 -0.71 -2.75
CA THR A 13 8.00 0.12 -3.96
C THR A 13 9.46 0.49 -4.28
N PRO A 14 9.77 0.99 -5.49
CA PRO A 14 11.11 1.50 -5.82
C PRO A 14 11.59 2.67 -4.96
N ARG A 15 10.69 3.29 -4.18
CA ARG A 15 10.98 4.39 -3.25
C ARG A 15 10.99 3.94 -1.78
N GLY A 16 11.00 2.63 -1.54
CA GLY A 16 10.94 2.02 -0.21
C GLY A 16 9.57 1.45 0.12
N ILE A 17 9.42 1.01 1.37
CA ILE A 17 8.18 0.41 1.89
C ILE A 17 7.21 1.52 2.29
N MET A 18 5.97 1.45 1.81
CA MET A 18 4.94 2.45 2.12
C MET A 18 3.55 1.85 2.15
N SER A 19 2.59 2.62 2.68
CA SER A 19 1.19 2.22 2.64
C SER A 19 0.67 2.25 1.21
N GLY A 20 -0.35 1.44 0.91
CA GLY A 20 -0.99 1.45 -0.40
C GLY A 20 -1.68 2.77 -0.72
N ARG A 21 -2.00 3.57 0.30
CA ARG A 21 -2.54 4.93 0.13
C ARG A 21 -1.44 5.88 -0.35
N ASP A 22 -0.26 5.80 0.25
CA ASP A 22 0.89 6.63 -0.13
C ASP A 22 1.40 6.24 -1.51
N ALA A 23 1.52 4.94 -1.79
CA ALA A 23 1.89 4.44 -3.13
C ALA A 23 0.93 4.96 -4.22
N ARG A 24 -0.38 4.99 -3.93
CA ARG A 24 -1.37 5.55 -4.86
C ARG A 24 -1.23 7.07 -5.01
N LYS A 25 -0.98 7.80 -3.92
CA LYS A 25 -0.77 9.26 -3.95
C LYS A 25 0.47 9.63 -4.76
N GLU A 26 1.53 8.86 -4.63
CA GLU A 26 2.78 9.02 -5.37
C GLU A 26 2.77 8.44 -6.78
N LYS A 27 1.69 7.76 -7.17
CA LYS A 27 1.54 7.07 -8.46
C LYS A 27 2.64 6.05 -8.72
N VAL A 28 3.09 5.35 -7.67
CA VAL A 28 4.09 4.29 -7.76
C VAL A 28 3.44 2.93 -7.50
N GLY A 29 3.82 1.97 -8.33
CA GLY A 29 3.49 0.55 -8.15
C GLY A 29 4.43 -0.14 -7.18
N GLY A 30 4.16 -1.40 -6.90
CA GLY A 30 4.98 -2.20 -6.00
C GLY A 30 4.36 -3.55 -5.69
N GLU A 31 5.13 -4.38 -5.00
CA GLU A 31 4.69 -5.67 -4.50
C GLU A 31 3.93 -5.49 -3.18
N VAL A 32 2.79 -6.16 -3.02
CA VAL A 32 2.05 -6.15 -1.76
C VAL A 32 2.67 -7.15 -0.80
N LEU A 33 3.14 -6.67 0.35
CA LEU A 33 3.75 -7.54 1.36
C LEU A 33 2.70 -8.14 2.28
N CYS A 34 1.80 -7.32 2.79
CA CYS A 34 0.74 -7.77 3.69
C CYS A 34 -0.45 -6.81 3.73
N PHE A 35 -1.52 -7.31 4.33
CA PHE A 35 -2.70 -6.54 4.68
C PHE A 35 -2.87 -6.58 6.19
N VAL A 36 -3.08 -5.41 6.78
CA VAL A 36 -3.48 -5.23 8.18
C VAL A 36 -4.95 -4.84 8.18
N TRP A 37 -5.76 -5.47 9.02
CA TRP A 37 -7.19 -5.18 9.18
C TRP A 37 -7.55 -4.92 10.64
#